data_AF-A0A8S2RNF3-F1
#
_entry.id   AF-A0A8S2RNF3-F1
#
_cell.length_a   1.000
_cell.length_b   1.000
_cell.length_c   1.000
_cell.angle_alpha   90.00
_cell.angle_beta   90.00
_cell.angle_gamma   90.00
#
_symmetry.space_group_name_H-M   'P 1'
#
loop_
_entity.id
_entity.type
_entity.pdbx_description
1 polymer ?
#
loop_
_entity_poly.entity_id
_entity_poly.type
_entity_poly.pdbx_seq_one_letter_code
_entity_poly.pdbx_strand_id
1 'polypeptide(L)'
;MPNLCRLTLYMMNFYIHGHKLEQIIRNDLIKLKVLRFEMSIYSLNDIKVELVNELLKSYSTPFWLEERRWFVRCDWQTCKNIVYIYTLPYAFHEYRFNWPIRSQLGVALYLYFTG
;
A
#
# COMPACT_ATOMS: atom_id res chain seq x y z
N MET A 1 6.24 -5.97 -21.06
CA MET A 1 5.02 -5.53 -21.77
C MET A 1 5.13 -4.03 -22.07
N PRO A 2 5.61 -3.63 -23.26
CA PRO A 2 6.10 -2.26 -23.50
C PRO A 2 5.04 -1.16 -23.52
N ASN A 3 3.74 -1.49 -23.42
CA ASN A 3 2.63 -0.53 -23.53
C ASN A 3 1.64 -0.62 -22.35
N LEU A 4 1.99 -1.27 -21.24
CA LEU A 4 1.08 -1.37 -20.10
C LEU A 4 0.99 0.00 -19.40
N CYS A 5 -0.14 0.69 -19.57
CA CYS A 5 -0.38 2.01 -18.98
C CYS A 5 -1.15 1.94 -17.65
N ARG A 6 -1.82 0.82 -17.37
CA ARG A 6 -2.59 0.59 -16.14
C ARG A 6 -2.39 -0.82 -15.64
N LEU A 7 -2.12 -0.95 -14.35
CA LEU A 7 -2.00 -2.23 -13.66
C LEU A 7 -2.88 -2.21 -12.41
N THR A 8 -3.64 -3.28 -12.21
CA THR A 8 -4.43 -3.50 -11.00
C THR A 8 -4.08 -4.87 -10.43
N LEU A 9 -3.62 -4.90 -9.18
CA LEU A 9 -3.19 -6.11 -8.49
C LEU A 9 -4.06 -6.35 -7.28
N TYR A 10 -4.46 -7.60 -7.10
CA TYR A 10 -5.15 -8.05 -5.90
C TYR A 10 -4.41 -9.27 -5.37
N MET A 11 -3.86 -9.18 -4.16
CA MET A 11 -3.01 -10.22 -3.59
C MET A 11 -3.45 -10.55 -2.17
N MET A 12 -3.73 -11.83 -1.93
CA MET A 12 -4.03 -12.34 -0.60
C MET A 12 -2.83 -13.09 -0.03
N ASN A 13 -2.53 -12.86 1.25
CA ASN A 13 -1.45 -13.50 2.00
C ASN A 13 -0.07 -13.31 1.36
N PHE A 14 0.10 -12.21 0.63
CA PHE A 14 1.32 -11.89 -0.06
C PHE A 14 1.49 -10.38 -0.13
N TYR A 15 2.73 -9.92 -0.02
CA TYR A 15 3.08 -8.52 -0.13
C TYR A 15 4.35 -8.35 -0.96
N ILE A 16 4.48 -7.17 -1.57
CA ILE A 16 5.67 -6.80 -2.33
C ILE A 16 6.32 -5.62 -1.61
N HIS A 17 7.64 -5.67 -1.41
CA HIS A 17 8.37 -4.53 -0.89
C HIS A 17 8.36 -3.38 -1.91
N GLY A 18 8.11 -2.14 -1.47
CA GLY A 18 8.01 -0.97 -2.34
C GLY A 18 9.24 -0.75 -3.22
N HIS A 19 10.45 -1.03 -2.72
CA HIS A 19 11.68 -0.99 -3.52
C HIS A 19 11.68 -2.01 -4.68
N LYS A 20 11.18 -3.23 -4.44
CA LYS A 20 11.11 -4.27 -5.48
C LYS A 20 10.08 -3.91 -6.53
N LEU A 21 8.92 -3.39 -6.10
CA LEU A 21 7.88 -2.94 -7.02
C LEU A 21 8.32 -1.70 -7.83
N GLU A 22 9.05 -0.77 -7.20
CA GLU A 22 9.68 0.36 -7.87
C GLU A 22 10.65 -0.12 -8.96
N GLN A 23 11.55 -1.06 -8.66
CA GLN A 23 12.50 -1.61 -9.63
C GLN A 23 11.79 -2.23 -10.85
N ILE A 24 10.75 -3.04 -10.61
CA ILE A 24 9.94 -3.64 -11.69
C ILE A 24 9.30 -2.54 -12.55
N ILE A 25 8.78 -1.47 -11.93
CA ILE A 25 8.11 -0.41 -12.68
C ILE A 25 9.10 0.40 -13.50
N ARG A 26 10.28 0.71 -12.94
CA ARG A 26 11.34 1.44 -13.65
C ARG A 26 11.90 0.65 -14.83
N ASN A 27 12.06 -0.67 -14.68
CA ASN A 27 12.71 -1.49 -15.70
C ASN A 27 11.74 -1.98 -16.78
N ASP A 28 10.56 -2.47 -16.36
CA ASP A 28 9.70 -3.27 -17.23
C ASP A 28 8.38 -2.57 -17.59
N LEU A 29 7.94 -1.62 -16.75
CA LEU A 29 6.63 -0.96 -16.86
C LEU A 29 6.78 0.57 -16.98
N ILE A 30 7.75 1.02 -17.78
CA ILE A 30 8.11 2.45 -17.92
C ILE A 30 6.89 3.33 -18.26
N LYS A 31 5.97 2.82 -19.08
CA LYS A 31 4.75 3.53 -19.51
C LYS A 31 3.58 3.46 -18.51
N LEU A 32 3.76 2.82 -17.35
CA LEU A 32 2.71 2.68 -16.35
C LEU A 32 2.34 4.06 -15.80
N LYS A 33 1.06 4.44 -15.94
CA LYS A 33 0.51 5.71 -15.44
C LYS A 33 -0.37 5.51 -14.22
N VAL A 34 -1.05 4.36 -14.16
CA VAL A 34 -1.96 4.03 -13.07
C VAL A 34 -1.55 2.68 -12.49
N LEU A 35 -1.13 2.71 -11.23
CA LEU A 35 -0.97 1.52 -10.42
C LEU A 35 -2.08 1.50 -9.38
N ARG A 36 -2.79 0.38 -9.29
CA ARG A 36 -3.74 0.11 -8.23
C ARG A 36 -3.40 -1.22 -7.61
N PHE A 37 -3.28 -1.28 -6.29
CA PHE A 37 -3.15 -2.58 -5.64
C PHE A 37 -3.87 -2.62 -4.30
N GLU A 38 -4.27 -3.83 -3.93
CA GLU A 38 -4.62 -4.22 -2.58
C GLU A 38 -3.87 -5.52 -2.26
N MET A 39 -3.19 -5.52 -1.13
CA MET A 39 -2.47 -6.65 -0.59
C MET A 39 -2.99 -6.91 0.82
N SER A 40 -3.22 -8.17 1.16
CA SER A 40 -3.52 -8.56 2.54
C SER A 40 -2.43 -9.45 3.09
N ILE A 41 -2.03 -9.19 4.34
CA ILE A 41 -1.14 -10.03 5.11
C ILE A 41 -1.99 -10.61 6.25
N TYR A 42 -2.15 -11.92 6.24
CA TYR A 42 -2.75 -12.66 7.35
C TYR A 42 -1.66 -13.41 8.09
N SER A 43 -1.77 -13.46 9.41
CA SER A 43 -0.92 -14.29 10.24
C SER A 43 -1.74 -14.98 11.32
N LEU A 44 -1.45 -16.26 11.56
CA LEU A 44 -2.01 -16.99 12.70
C LEU A 44 -1.43 -16.50 14.04
N ASN A 45 -0.23 -15.90 14.00
CA ASN A 45 0.42 -15.24 15.13
C ASN A 45 0.31 -13.72 14.99
N ASP A 46 0.49 -12.96 16.07
CA ASP A 46 0.48 -11.49 16.01
C ASP A 46 1.36 -10.93 14.88
N ILE A 47 0.77 -10.08 14.03
CA ILE A 47 1.52 -9.38 13.00
C ILE A 47 2.51 -8.43 13.69
N LYS A 48 3.79 -8.58 13.35
CA LYS A 48 4.85 -7.69 13.85
C LYS A 48 4.66 -6.29 13.28
N VAL A 49 4.45 -5.31 14.15
CA VAL A 49 4.29 -3.90 13.78
C VAL A 49 5.52 -3.40 13.03
N GLU A 50 6.70 -3.91 13.37
CA GLU A 50 7.97 -3.60 12.72
C GLU A 50 7.95 -3.98 11.23
N LEU A 51 7.41 -5.17 10.89
CA LEU A 51 7.29 -5.62 9.51
C LEU A 51 6.39 -4.69 8.69
N VAL A 52 5.27 -4.28 9.28
CA VAL A 52 4.33 -3.36 8.63
C VAL A 52 4.96 -1.99 8.43
N ASN A 53 5.70 -1.49 9.43
CA ASN A 53 6.39 -0.21 9.36
C ASN A 53 7.51 -0.22 8.31
N GLU A 54 8.31 -1.28 8.24
CA GLU A 54 9.34 -1.45 7.21
C GLU A 54 8.71 -1.47 5.81
N LEU A 55 7.62 -2.21 5.66
CA LEU A 55 6.90 -2.30 4.41
C LEU A 55 6.32 -0.95 3.99
N LEU A 56 5.68 -0.21 4.90
CA LEU A 56 5.20 1.16 4.61
C LEU A 56 6.34 2.10 4.25
N LYS A 57 7.45 2.05 5.00
CA LYS A 57 8.63 2.88 4.74
C LYS A 57 9.19 2.65 3.33
N SER A 58 9.10 1.41 2.83
CA SER A 58 9.53 1.08 1.47
C SER A 58 8.70 1.73 0.35
N TYR A 59 7.49 2.19 0.67
CA TYR A 59 6.60 2.95 -0.21
C TYR A 59 6.68 4.47 -0.02
N SER A 60 7.61 4.95 0.82
CA SER A 60 7.79 6.39 1.11
C SER A 60 9.00 6.99 0.39
N THR A 61 9.48 6.36 -0.69
CA THR A 61 10.57 6.92 -1.51
C THR A 61 10.07 8.07 -2.40
N PRO A 62 10.95 8.97 -2.87
CA PRO A 62 10.57 10.03 -3.81
C PRO A 62 9.87 9.50 -5.08
N PHE A 63 10.22 8.29 -5.51
CA PHE A 63 9.52 7.63 -6.61
C PHE A 63 8.01 7.52 -6.37
N TRP A 64 7.61 7.05 -5.19
CA TRP A 64 6.21 6.84 -4.84
C TRP A 64 5.49 8.17 -4.59
N LEU A 65 6.12 9.05 -3.80
CA LEU A 65 5.48 10.27 -3.28
C LEU A 65 5.51 11.44 -4.28
N GLU A 66 6.61 11.61 -5.00
CA GLU A 66 6.85 12.80 -5.84
C GLU A 66 6.73 12.47 -7.33
N GLU A 67 7.46 11.45 -7.82
CA GLU A 67 7.50 11.11 -9.26
C GLU A 67 6.16 10.53 -9.73
N ARG A 68 5.64 9.52 -9.01
CA ARG A 68 4.44 8.78 -9.41
C ARG A 68 3.18 9.26 -8.72
N ARG A 69 3.30 9.88 -7.53
CA ARG A 69 2.19 10.28 -6.66
C ARG A 69 1.20 9.14 -6.39
N TRP A 70 1.73 7.93 -6.26
CA TRP A 70 0.96 6.75 -5.89
C TRP A 70 1.07 6.55 -4.38
N PHE A 71 0.12 7.15 -3.65
CA PHE A 71 0.10 7.06 -2.19
C PHE A 71 -0.36 5.68 -1.75
N VAL A 72 0.34 5.12 -0.77
CA VAL A 72 0.05 3.81 -0.19
C VAL A 72 -0.41 3.98 1.25
N ARG A 73 -1.48 3.28 1.61
CA ARG A 73 -2.04 3.25 2.97
C ARG A 73 -2.00 1.82 3.50
N CYS A 74 -1.91 1.71 4.82
CA CYS A 74 -2.06 0.46 5.54
C CYS A 74 -3.19 0.60 6.56
N ASP A 75 -4.05 -0.41 6.63
CA ASP A 75 -5.10 -0.53 7.64
C ASP A 75 -5.01 -1.89 8.32
N TRP A 76 -5.20 -1.92 9.65
CA TRP A 76 -5.14 -3.14 10.44
C TRP A 76 -6.52 -3.54 10.95
N GLN A 77 -6.95 -4.73 10.55
CA GLN A 77 -8.12 -5.41 11.10
C GLN A 77 -7.68 -6.32 12.25
N THR A 78 -7.67 -5.78 13.46
CA THR A 78 -7.20 -6.45 14.68
C THR A 78 -7.98 -7.74 14.99
N CYS A 79 -9.30 -7.74 14.82
CA CYS A 79 -10.15 -8.90 15.11
C CYS A 79 -9.86 -10.14 14.25
N LYS A 80 -9.30 -9.94 13.06
CA LYS A 80 -8.91 -11.03 12.14
C LYS A 80 -7.41 -11.19 12.02
N ASN A 81 -6.64 -10.33 12.69
CA ASN A 81 -5.21 -10.20 12.53
C ASN A 81 -4.80 -10.11 11.05
N ILE A 82 -5.47 -9.21 10.31
CA ILE A 82 -5.20 -8.95 8.88
C ILE A 82 -4.73 -7.53 8.71
N VAL A 83 -3.63 -7.35 8.01
CA VAL A 83 -3.16 -6.04 7.54
C VAL A 83 -3.47 -5.90 6.06
N TYR A 84 -4.10 -4.79 5.68
CA TYR A 84 -4.36 -4.42 4.30
C TYR A 84 -3.44 -3.29 3.90
N ILE A 85 -2.85 -3.39 2.71
CA ILE A 85 -1.95 -2.38 2.15
C ILE A 85 -2.41 -2.11 0.73
N TYR A 86 -2.71 -0.85 0.43
CA TYR A 86 -3.34 -0.50 -0.82
C TYR A 86 -3.00 0.90 -1.30
N THR A 87 -3.16 1.14 -2.60
CA THR A 87 -2.99 2.45 -3.23
C THR A 87 -4.23 3.33 -3.07
N LEU A 88 -4.03 4.64 -2.94
CA LEU A 88 -5.09 5.64 -2.99
C LEU A 88 -5.23 6.28 -4.40
N PRO A 89 -6.46 6.63 -4.83
CA PRO A 89 -7.74 6.32 -4.18
C PRO A 89 -8.02 4.82 -4.22
N TYR A 90 -8.71 4.33 -3.19
CA TYR A 90 -9.08 2.92 -3.09
C TYR A 90 -9.91 2.51 -4.31
N ALA A 91 -9.48 1.43 -4.97
CA ALA A 91 -9.98 1.07 -6.29
C ALA A 91 -10.78 -0.24 -6.33
N PHE A 92 -11.00 -0.88 -5.18
CA PHE A 92 -11.64 -2.18 -5.09
C PHE A 92 -13.07 -2.04 -4.57
N HIS A 93 -14.01 -2.76 -5.20
CA HIS A 93 -15.45 -2.60 -4.96
C HIS A 93 -15.92 -3.29 -3.68
N GLU A 94 -15.17 -4.27 -3.18
CA GLU A 94 -15.44 -4.89 -1.87
C GLU A 94 -14.86 -4.00 -0.78
N TYR A 95 -15.65 -3.05 -0.30
CA TYR A 95 -15.32 -2.29 0.90
C TYR A 95 -15.30 -3.25 2.10
N ARG A 96 -14.15 -3.87 2.40
CA ARG A 96 -13.99 -4.84 3.51
C ARG A 96 -13.91 -4.18 4.90
N PHE A 97 -14.38 -2.95 5.01
CA PHE A 97 -14.25 -2.08 6.18
C PHE A 97 -15.52 -2.16 7.05
N ASN A 98 -15.61 -3.18 7.91
CA ASN A 98 -16.56 -3.21 9.03
C ASN A 98 -15.76 -3.09 10.36
N TRP A 99 -15.77 -1.90 11.00
CA TRP A 99 -15.62 -1.56 12.45
C TRP A 99 -14.45 -2.16 13.32
N PRO A 100 -13.95 -1.45 14.37
CA PRO A 100 -13.32 -0.13 14.38
C PRO A 100 -11.80 -0.24 14.10
N ILE A 101 -11.25 0.63 13.25
CA ILE A 101 -9.85 0.53 12.77
C ILE A 101 -8.98 1.59 13.45
N ARG A 102 -7.80 1.17 13.92
CA ARG A 102 -6.68 2.10 14.19
C ARG A 102 -5.90 2.23 12.88
N SER A 103 -6.06 3.35 12.18
CA SER A 103 -5.28 3.66 10.99
C SER A 103 -3.95 4.30 11.40
N GLN A 104 -2.81 3.68 11.08
CA GLN A 104 -1.53 4.38 11.08
C GLN A 104 -1.27 4.90 9.67
N LEU A 105 -1.40 6.21 9.51
CA LEU A 105 -1.02 6.90 8.30
C LEU A 105 0.50 6.99 8.28
N GLY A 106 1.13 6.49 7.22
CA GLY A 106 2.50 6.86 6.88
C GLY A 106 2.56 8.39 6.79
N VAL A 107 3.23 8.99 7.78
CA VAL A 107 3.63 10.40 7.95
C VAL A 107 3.23 11.32 6.79
N ALA A 108 2.05 11.95 6.88
CA ALA A 108 1.69 13.15 6.12
C ALA A 108 0.53 13.98 6.73
N LEU A 109 0.05 13.69 7.95
CA LEU A 109 -1.09 14.41 8.55
C LEU A 109 -0.82 15.06 9.92
N TYR A 110 0.43 15.10 10.39
CA TYR A 110 0.81 15.86 11.59
C TYR A 110 0.93 17.38 11.38
N LEU A 111 0.61 17.92 10.18
CA LEU A 111 0.72 19.36 9.88
C LEU A 111 -0.59 20.06 9.49
N TYR A 112 -1.77 19.42 9.60
CA TYR A 112 -3.03 20.07 9.20
C TYR A 112 -4.11 20.20 10.27
N PHE A 113 -3.85 19.88 11.54
CA PHE A 113 -4.80 20.17 12.63
C PHE A 113 -4.11 20.63 13.91
N THR A 114 -3.48 21.80 13.85
CA THR A 114 -3.41 22.75 14.98
C THR A 114 -3.63 24.15 14.41
N GLY A 115 -4.88 24.58 14.47
CA GLY A 115 -5.37 25.95 14.27
C GLY A 115 -6.61 26.10 15.12
#